data_AF-A0A4V1M8D9-F1
#
_entry.id   AF-A0A4V1M8D9-F1
#
_cell.length_a   1.000
_cell.length_b   1.000
_cell.length_c   1.000
_cell.angle_alpha   90.00
_cell.angle_beta   90.00
_cell.angle_gamma   90.00
#
_symmetry.space_group_name_H-M   'P 1'
#
loop_
_entity.id
_entity.type
_entity.pdbx_description
1 polymer ?
#
loop_
_entity_poly.entity_id
_entity_poly.type
_entity_poly.pdbx_seq_one_letter_code
_entity_poly.pdbx_strand_id
1 'polypeptide(L)'
;MEPLPPSLFDVFALTLPRGLGFGENPPNGAWRSGDWITVCALTQNRTSGRFGVLVMRRREDEVWAILRRDDDAFDEMAAMEIIKQACEEPATKLRVPSGVKRRPPLLDQKSKKSSGIFKLLAHPSRERGAWMLNQLYLAMPNPDDNWASDCRTGNFHTRLWEALLFASLREQGLLVTQDHPSPDFHVSNRKGGEAWIEAVTANPSVPYDHAHAQEAEPPMDRRERMLGSAAARYAKTLRSKMDNGYARMPHVTGKPFAIAIADFHAPGSMVWSRVALVGYLYGFYAREMEVQGKRVAVAEEVYTLPGEPKIPAGLFFTPEGEELSAVIFSQGATLAKLSRVPLSYGGPSPGYRYVRFGEFSDFTPGALRGIPFSMDVNTEEYRALWSPYDYEPWTAEMEVFHNPNAKCPLNPALLPEAAHWLPVDGEMDCRTFFKNTVLRSRTLIQDAGQAVPTVDDLMFQKTSDSED
;
A
#
# COMPACT_ATOMS: atom_id res chain seq x y z
N MET A 1 -9.64 8.04 -31.74
CA MET A 1 -9.52 7.04 -30.67
C MET A 1 -8.09 6.55 -30.59
N GLU A 2 -7.46 6.52 -29.40
CA GLU A 2 -6.08 6.07 -29.22
C GLU A 2 -6.01 4.89 -28.23
N PRO A 3 -5.27 3.80 -28.53
CA PRO A 3 -5.10 2.68 -27.61
C PRO A 3 -4.46 3.09 -26.28
N LEU A 4 -4.92 2.49 -25.19
CA LEU A 4 -4.40 2.71 -23.85
C LEU A 4 -3.74 1.43 -23.34
N PRO A 5 -2.48 1.47 -22.86
CA PRO A 5 -1.84 0.30 -22.25
C PRO A 5 -2.65 -0.24 -21.06
N PRO A 6 -2.74 -1.58 -20.87
CA PRO A 6 -3.50 -2.17 -19.76
C PRO A 6 -3.10 -1.62 -18.38
N SER A 7 -1.79 -1.55 -18.09
CA SER A 7 -1.27 -1.00 -16.83
C SER A 7 -1.65 0.46 -16.58
N LEU A 8 -1.87 1.25 -17.65
CA LEU A 8 -2.34 2.62 -17.53
C LEU A 8 -3.85 2.69 -17.35
N PHE A 9 -4.61 1.79 -17.99
CA PHE A 9 -6.04 1.63 -17.74
C PHE A 9 -6.32 1.23 -16.29
N ASP A 10 -5.50 0.34 -15.71
CA ASP A 10 -5.65 -0.13 -14.33
C ASP A 10 -5.66 1.04 -13.33
N VAL A 11 -4.83 2.06 -13.56
CA VAL A 11 -4.83 3.30 -12.76
C VAL A 11 -6.20 3.99 -12.78
N PHE A 12 -6.82 4.09 -13.95
CA PHE A 12 -8.15 4.71 -14.07
C PHE A 12 -9.24 3.80 -13.53
N ALA A 13 -9.11 2.48 -13.67
CA ALA A 13 -10.04 1.52 -13.11
C ALA A 13 -10.11 1.58 -11.58
N LEU A 14 -9.07 2.06 -10.87
CA LEU A 14 -9.13 2.31 -9.41
C LEU A 14 -10.29 3.24 -8.99
N THR A 15 -10.78 4.10 -9.90
CA THR A 15 -11.95 4.94 -9.66
C THR A 15 -13.26 4.16 -9.54
N LEU A 16 -13.32 2.94 -10.11
CA LEU A 16 -14.50 2.08 -10.06
C LEU A 16 -14.65 1.51 -8.66
N PRO A 17 -15.86 1.32 -8.11
CA PRO A 17 -16.07 0.87 -6.73
C PRO A 17 -15.29 -0.37 -6.29
N ARG A 18 -14.91 -1.24 -7.24
CA ARG A 18 -14.12 -2.45 -7.00
C ARG A 18 -12.74 -2.42 -7.66
N GLY A 19 -12.24 -1.27 -8.12
CA GLY A 19 -10.96 -1.17 -8.83
C GLY A 19 -10.86 -2.16 -9.99
N LEU A 20 -9.89 -3.08 -9.90
CA LEU A 20 -9.66 -4.11 -10.93
C LEU A 20 -10.59 -5.33 -10.79
N GLY A 21 -11.54 -5.31 -9.86
CA GLY A 21 -12.51 -6.37 -9.57
C GLY A 21 -13.65 -6.46 -10.60
N PHE A 22 -13.33 -6.67 -11.87
CA PHE A 22 -14.29 -6.78 -12.98
C PHE A 22 -15.14 -8.07 -12.97
N GLY A 23 -14.80 -9.05 -12.12
CA GLY A 23 -15.54 -10.31 -12.02
C GLY A 23 -15.47 -11.13 -13.32
N GLU A 24 -16.61 -11.59 -13.81
CA GLU A 24 -16.69 -12.40 -15.04
C GLU A 24 -16.44 -11.61 -16.32
N ASN A 25 -16.32 -10.28 -16.26
CA ASN A 25 -16.17 -9.41 -17.43
C ASN A 25 -14.82 -8.65 -17.41
N PRO A 26 -13.66 -9.34 -17.39
CA PRO A 26 -12.37 -8.67 -17.41
C PRO A 26 -12.22 -7.74 -18.63
N PRO A 27 -11.40 -6.68 -18.52
CA PRO A 27 -11.01 -5.86 -19.66
C PRO A 27 -10.31 -6.71 -20.73
N ASN A 28 -10.68 -6.49 -21.98
CA ASN A 28 -10.07 -7.07 -23.18
C ASN A 28 -9.28 -6.00 -23.97
N GLY A 29 -9.66 -4.73 -23.85
CA GLY A 29 -8.89 -3.61 -24.40
C GLY A 29 -9.34 -2.28 -23.83
N ALA A 30 -8.50 -1.25 -23.95
CA ALA A 30 -8.82 0.09 -23.49
C ALA A 30 -8.35 1.16 -24.48
N TRP A 31 -9.08 2.27 -24.53
CA TRP A 31 -8.80 3.41 -25.40
C TRP A 31 -9.09 4.73 -24.69
N ARG A 32 -8.60 5.81 -25.27
CA ARG A 32 -8.93 7.17 -24.85
C ARG A 32 -9.22 8.09 -26.03
N SER A 33 -9.83 9.23 -25.73
CA SER A 33 -9.89 10.38 -26.62
C SER A 33 -8.53 11.09 -26.70
N GLY A 34 -8.31 11.87 -27.77
CA GLY A 34 -7.04 12.60 -27.99
C GLY A 34 -6.73 13.66 -26.94
N ASP A 35 -7.78 14.21 -26.31
CA ASP A 35 -7.72 15.23 -25.26
C ASP A 35 -7.62 14.67 -23.83
N TRP A 36 -7.57 13.34 -23.66
CA TRP A 36 -7.55 12.64 -22.37
C TRP A 36 -8.80 12.84 -21.48
N ILE A 37 -9.89 13.38 -22.02
CA ILE A 37 -11.12 13.64 -21.27
C ILE A 37 -11.99 12.37 -21.15
N THR A 38 -11.91 11.45 -22.11
CA THR A 38 -12.68 10.20 -22.13
C THR A 38 -11.75 8.99 -22.15
N VAL A 39 -12.05 8.00 -21.30
CA VAL A 39 -11.40 6.68 -21.28
C VAL A 39 -12.48 5.63 -21.41
N CYS A 40 -12.22 4.65 -22.27
CA CYS A 40 -13.12 3.55 -22.56
C CYS A 40 -12.42 2.21 -22.37
N ALA A 41 -13.18 1.18 -22.00
CA ALA A 41 -12.71 -0.20 -22.05
C ALA A 41 -13.75 -1.12 -22.67
N LEU A 42 -13.27 -2.07 -23.46
CA LEU A 42 -14.00 -3.24 -23.91
C LEU A 42 -13.80 -4.32 -22.85
N THR A 43 -14.88 -4.92 -22.37
CA THR A 43 -14.82 -6.09 -21.49
C THR A 43 -15.33 -7.31 -22.24
N GLN A 44 -14.90 -8.50 -21.83
CA GLN A 44 -15.40 -9.75 -22.41
C GLN A 44 -15.80 -10.71 -21.30
N ASN A 45 -17.05 -11.19 -21.35
CA ASN A 45 -17.55 -12.15 -20.39
C ASN A 45 -16.89 -13.52 -20.59
N ARG A 46 -16.31 -14.09 -19.53
CA ARG A 46 -15.59 -15.38 -19.58
C ARG A 46 -16.49 -16.57 -19.87
N THR A 47 -17.78 -16.49 -19.56
CA THR A 47 -18.74 -17.60 -19.70
C THR A 47 -19.49 -17.54 -21.02
N SER A 48 -20.06 -16.39 -21.36
CA SER A 48 -20.88 -16.22 -22.57
C SER A 48 -20.04 -15.86 -23.81
N GLY A 49 -18.84 -15.31 -23.61
CA GLY A 49 -18.00 -14.74 -24.67
C GLY A 49 -18.49 -13.39 -25.22
N ARG A 50 -19.63 -12.86 -24.76
CA ARG A 50 -20.16 -11.57 -25.20
C ARG A 50 -19.36 -10.41 -24.60
N PHE A 51 -19.49 -9.25 -25.23
CA PHE A 51 -18.72 -8.06 -24.89
C PHE A 51 -19.54 -7.06 -24.09
N GLY A 52 -18.84 -6.31 -23.24
CA GLY A 52 -19.35 -5.17 -22.51
C GLY A 52 -18.53 -3.92 -22.82
N VAL A 53 -19.03 -2.77 -22.35
CA VAL A 53 -18.37 -1.47 -22.51
C VAL A 53 -18.34 -0.74 -21.19
N LEU A 54 -17.21 -0.09 -20.91
CA LEU A 54 -17.09 0.94 -19.88
C LEU A 54 -16.70 2.24 -20.57
N VAL A 55 -17.44 3.31 -20.31
CA VAL A 55 -17.14 4.67 -20.77
C VAL A 55 -17.06 5.58 -19.56
N MET A 56 -15.91 6.20 -19.35
CA MET A 56 -15.66 7.16 -18.28
C MET A 56 -15.25 8.51 -18.86
N ARG A 57 -15.71 9.59 -18.23
CA ARG A 57 -15.38 10.96 -18.64
C ARG A 57 -14.97 11.80 -17.44
N ARG A 58 -13.95 12.65 -17.63
CA ARG A 58 -13.52 13.61 -16.62
C ARG A 58 -14.63 14.63 -16.33
N ARG A 59 -14.82 14.93 -15.06
CA ARG A 59 -15.58 16.10 -14.60
C ARG A 59 -14.72 17.36 -14.64
N GLU A 60 -15.35 18.51 -14.42
CA GLU A 60 -14.70 19.82 -14.28
C GLU A 60 -13.71 19.89 -13.09
N ASP A 61 -13.73 18.93 -12.19
CA ASP A 61 -12.79 18.77 -11.06
C ASP A 61 -11.86 17.57 -11.22
N GLU A 62 -11.71 17.10 -12.47
CA GLU A 62 -10.90 15.97 -12.88
C GLU A 62 -11.33 14.60 -12.35
N VAL A 63 -12.35 14.46 -11.51
CA VAL A 63 -12.81 13.12 -11.09
C VAL A 63 -13.40 12.37 -12.29
N TRP A 64 -13.17 11.07 -12.40
CA TRP A 64 -13.79 10.24 -13.43
C TRP A 64 -15.25 9.96 -13.07
N ALA A 65 -16.16 10.18 -14.01
CA ALA A 65 -17.55 9.76 -13.90
C ALA A 65 -17.85 8.66 -14.93
N ILE A 66 -18.57 7.62 -14.50
CA ILE A 66 -19.04 6.56 -15.39
C ILE A 66 -20.23 7.10 -16.18
N LEU A 67 -20.09 7.20 -17.49
CA LEU A 67 -21.17 7.57 -18.41
C LEU A 67 -21.99 6.36 -18.82
N ARG A 68 -21.32 5.23 -19.02
CA ARG A 68 -21.93 4.00 -19.47
C ARG A 68 -21.15 2.82 -18.93
N ARG A 69 -21.87 1.82 -18.44
CA ARG A 69 -21.33 0.51 -18.12
C ARG A 69 -22.37 -0.53 -18.44
N ASP A 70 -22.09 -1.35 -19.42
CA ASP A 70 -22.87 -2.53 -19.76
C ASP A 70 -21.93 -3.73 -19.72
N ASP A 71 -22.34 -4.78 -19.04
CA ASP A 71 -21.60 -6.03 -18.97
C ASP A 71 -22.36 -7.07 -19.81
N ASP A 72 -21.64 -7.95 -20.53
CA ASP A 72 -22.23 -9.14 -21.20
C ASP A 72 -23.35 -8.82 -22.23
N ALA A 73 -23.30 -7.64 -22.88
CA ALA A 73 -24.45 -7.07 -23.59
C ALA A 73 -24.37 -7.09 -25.12
N PHE A 74 -23.18 -7.18 -25.72
CA PHE A 74 -22.98 -6.94 -27.16
C PHE A 74 -22.15 -8.02 -27.84
N ASP A 75 -22.18 -8.05 -29.17
CA ASP A 75 -21.04 -8.57 -29.93
C ASP A 75 -19.89 -7.55 -29.95
N GLU A 76 -18.71 -7.97 -30.42
CA GLU A 76 -17.51 -7.13 -30.40
C GLU A 76 -17.67 -5.86 -31.25
N MET A 77 -18.27 -5.98 -32.44
CA MET A 77 -18.41 -4.88 -33.38
C MET A 77 -19.31 -3.78 -32.81
N ALA A 78 -20.45 -4.15 -32.22
CA ALA A 78 -21.37 -3.21 -31.59
C ALA A 78 -20.75 -2.53 -30.37
N ALA A 79 -20.00 -3.28 -29.54
CA ALA A 79 -19.27 -2.71 -28.40
C ALA A 79 -18.19 -1.71 -28.85
N MET A 80 -17.43 -2.06 -29.89
CA MET A 80 -16.37 -1.21 -30.44
C MET A 80 -16.91 0.07 -31.09
N GLU A 81 -18.09 0.02 -31.73
CA GLU A 81 -18.73 1.23 -32.28
C GLU A 81 -19.09 2.22 -31.17
N ILE A 82 -19.61 1.74 -30.04
CA ILE A 82 -19.90 2.58 -28.87
C ILE A 82 -18.62 3.23 -28.33
N ILE A 83 -17.54 2.44 -28.19
CA ILE A 83 -16.25 2.93 -27.71
C ILE A 83 -15.68 3.99 -28.66
N LYS A 84 -15.72 3.72 -29.96
CA LYS A 84 -15.23 4.62 -30.99
C LYS A 84 -16.00 5.94 -30.97
N GLN A 85 -17.33 5.88 -30.96
CA GLN A 85 -18.18 7.07 -30.87
C GLN A 85 -17.84 7.90 -29.62
N ALA A 86 -17.72 7.27 -28.45
CA ALA A 86 -17.40 7.97 -27.20
C ALA A 86 -15.99 8.60 -27.19
N CYS A 87 -15.01 7.99 -27.86
CA CYS A 87 -13.64 8.51 -27.93
C CYS A 87 -13.43 9.56 -29.03
N GLU A 88 -14.29 9.61 -30.05
CA GLU A 88 -14.15 10.51 -31.21
C GLU A 88 -15.12 11.71 -31.16
N GLU A 89 -16.19 11.63 -30.36
CA GLU A 89 -17.06 12.79 -30.17
C GLU A 89 -16.31 13.97 -29.54
N PRO A 90 -16.50 15.20 -30.03
CA PRO A 90 -16.04 16.39 -29.34
C PRO A 90 -16.73 16.49 -27.97
N ALA A 91 -15.99 16.15 -26.91
CA ALA A 91 -16.51 16.12 -25.56
C ALA A 91 -15.95 17.26 -24.72
N THR A 92 -16.76 17.77 -23.79
CA THR A 92 -16.30 18.63 -22.72
C THR A 92 -16.33 17.88 -21.39
N LYS A 93 -15.59 18.39 -20.41
CA LYS A 93 -15.66 17.88 -19.04
C LYS A 93 -17.08 17.99 -18.51
N LEU A 94 -17.53 16.95 -17.81
CA LEU A 94 -18.86 16.93 -17.19
C LEU A 94 -18.92 17.91 -16.02
N ARG A 95 -20.04 18.58 -15.84
CA ARG A 95 -20.26 19.37 -14.62
C ARG A 95 -20.22 18.50 -13.39
N VAL A 96 -19.76 19.07 -12.28
CA VAL A 96 -19.89 18.42 -10.97
C VAL A 96 -21.39 18.35 -10.62
N PRO A 97 -21.93 17.17 -10.27
CA PRO A 97 -23.35 17.06 -9.92
C PRO A 97 -23.74 17.95 -8.74
N SER A 98 -24.98 18.43 -8.74
CA SER A 98 -25.51 19.24 -7.64
C SER A 98 -25.44 18.46 -6.32
N GLY A 99 -25.00 19.12 -5.25
CA GLY A 99 -24.81 18.50 -3.92
C GLY A 99 -23.52 17.68 -3.77
N VAL A 100 -22.79 17.39 -4.86
CA VAL A 100 -21.47 16.73 -4.78
C VAL A 100 -20.40 17.79 -4.57
N LYS A 101 -19.57 17.61 -3.54
CA LYS A 101 -18.43 18.49 -3.28
C LYS A 101 -17.42 18.40 -4.41
N ARG A 102 -16.94 19.56 -4.86
CA ARG A 102 -15.87 19.66 -5.85
C ARG A 102 -14.56 19.19 -5.25
N ARG A 103 -13.81 18.36 -5.95
CA ARG A 103 -12.46 17.94 -5.54
C ARG A 103 -11.47 19.12 -5.68
N PRO A 104 -10.83 19.60 -4.59
CA PRO A 104 -9.78 20.61 -4.71
C PRO A 104 -8.58 20.06 -5.48
N PRO A 105 -7.88 20.87 -6.31
CA PRO A 105 -6.69 20.41 -7.00
C PRO A 105 -5.56 20.12 -6.00
N LEU A 106 -4.83 19.02 -6.22
CA LEU A 106 -3.71 18.65 -5.37
C LEU A 106 -2.53 19.61 -5.52
N LEU A 107 -2.27 20.05 -6.75
CA LEU A 107 -1.34 21.12 -7.06
C LEU A 107 -2.11 22.44 -7.15
N ASP A 108 -1.74 23.38 -6.30
CA ASP A 108 -2.36 24.70 -6.24
C ASP A 108 -1.28 25.76 -6.27
N GLN A 109 -1.18 26.46 -7.40
CA GLN A 109 -0.21 27.51 -7.63
C GLN A 109 -0.38 28.71 -6.69
N LYS A 110 -1.52 28.83 -6.00
CA LYS A 110 -1.79 29.91 -5.04
C LYS A 110 -1.37 29.56 -3.61
N SER A 111 -1.03 28.30 -3.33
CA SER A 111 -0.60 27.86 -1.99
C SER A 111 0.83 28.31 -1.70
N LYS A 112 0.98 29.22 -0.73
CA LYS A 112 2.29 29.77 -0.33
C LYS A 112 3.10 28.85 0.61
N LYS A 113 2.52 27.76 1.14
CA LYS A 113 3.19 26.88 2.12
C LYS A 113 3.01 25.41 1.74
N SER A 114 4.00 24.86 1.03
CA SER A 114 4.13 23.41 0.83
C SER A 114 5.32 22.86 1.63
N SER A 115 5.19 21.66 2.20
CA SER A 115 6.27 21.00 2.93
C SER A 115 7.43 20.62 2.00
N GLY A 116 8.63 20.42 2.57
CA GLY A 116 9.82 20.03 1.82
C GLY A 116 9.61 18.72 1.06
N ILE A 117 9.01 17.73 1.71
CA ILE A 117 8.76 16.40 1.12
C ILE A 117 7.77 16.47 -0.05
N PHE A 118 6.72 17.31 0.05
CA PHE A 118 5.79 17.52 -1.06
C PHE A 118 6.47 18.17 -2.26
N LYS A 119 7.37 19.13 -2.02
CA LYS A 119 8.13 19.80 -3.10
C LYS A 119 9.02 18.85 -3.88
N LEU A 120 9.47 17.73 -3.29
CA LEU A 120 10.27 16.73 -4.02
C LEU A 120 9.49 16.12 -5.20
N LEU A 121 8.15 16.09 -5.17
CA LEU A 121 7.33 15.62 -6.29
C LEU A 121 7.53 16.42 -7.59
N ALA A 122 7.99 17.67 -7.49
CA ALA A 122 8.26 18.52 -8.66
C ALA A 122 9.58 18.15 -9.38
N HIS A 123 10.42 17.29 -8.78
CA HIS A 123 11.65 16.85 -9.42
C HIS A 123 11.33 15.98 -10.66
N PRO A 124 12.02 16.14 -11.81
CA PRO A 124 11.71 15.41 -13.05
C PRO A 124 11.66 13.90 -12.89
N SER A 125 12.56 13.32 -12.07
CA SER A 125 12.51 11.87 -11.81
C SER A 125 11.16 11.46 -11.21
N ARG A 126 10.50 12.30 -10.41
CA ARG A 126 9.29 11.97 -9.65
C ARG A 126 7.98 12.36 -10.34
N GLU A 127 8.03 12.88 -11.58
CA GLU A 127 6.85 13.33 -12.31
C GLU A 127 5.75 12.27 -12.40
N ARG A 128 6.11 11.01 -12.74
CA ARG A 128 5.17 9.88 -12.77
C ARG A 128 4.52 9.63 -11.40
N GLY A 129 5.29 9.78 -10.33
CA GLY A 129 4.79 9.62 -8.96
C GLY A 129 3.83 10.75 -8.55
N ALA A 130 4.14 12.00 -8.92
CA ALA A 130 3.25 13.14 -8.70
C ALA A 130 1.92 12.97 -9.44
N TRP A 131 1.99 12.53 -10.70
CA TRP A 131 0.81 12.20 -11.49
C TRP A 131 0.01 11.07 -10.84
N MET A 132 0.67 9.99 -10.40
CA MET A 132 0.03 8.86 -9.74
C MET A 132 -0.69 9.27 -8.46
N LEU A 133 -0.04 10.03 -7.57
CA LEU A 133 -0.66 10.50 -6.33
C LEU A 133 -1.93 11.31 -6.61
N ASN A 134 -1.92 12.14 -7.65
CA ASN A 134 -3.09 12.87 -8.08
C ASN A 134 -4.20 11.93 -8.60
N GLN A 135 -3.86 10.87 -9.37
CA GLN A 135 -4.86 9.89 -9.80
C GLN A 135 -5.49 9.14 -8.62
N LEU A 136 -4.68 8.69 -7.65
CA LEU A 136 -5.16 8.01 -6.46
C LEU A 136 -6.10 8.91 -5.64
N TYR A 137 -5.72 10.17 -5.45
CA TYR A 137 -6.56 11.16 -4.78
C TYR A 137 -7.90 11.39 -5.49
N LEU A 138 -7.89 11.47 -6.82
CA LEU A 138 -9.11 11.64 -7.61
C LEU A 138 -10.01 10.40 -7.59
N ALA A 139 -9.42 9.21 -7.43
CA ALA A 139 -10.12 7.93 -7.41
C ALA A 139 -10.74 7.59 -6.04
N MET A 140 -10.30 8.20 -4.94
CA MET A 140 -10.85 7.93 -3.62
C MET A 140 -12.35 8.27 -3.55
N PRO A 141 -13.19 7.42 -2.92
CA PRO A 141 -14.64 7.59 -2.90
C PRO A 141 -15.07 8.93 -2.30
N ASN A 142 -14.55 9.25 -1.12
CA ASN A 142 -14.95 10.43 -0.36
C ASN A 142 -13.87 10.84 0.65
N PRO A 143 -12.65 11.23 0.21
CA PRO A 143 -11.63 11.76 1.09
C PRO A 143 -12.10 13.09 1.69
N ASP A 144 -11.58 13.39 2.88
CA ASP A 144 -11.94 14.59 3.65
C ASP A 144 -11.64 15.90 2.91
N ASP A 145 -12.33 16.96 3.33
CA ASP A 145 -12.28 18.28 2.68
C ASP A 145 -10.87 18.88 2.69
N ASN A 146 -10.06 18.55 3.69
CA ASN A 146 -8.68 19.04 3.85
C ASN A 146 -7.63 18.10 3.27
N TRP A 147 -7.99 16.99 2.62
CA TRP A 147 -7.03 15.99 2.16
C TRP A 147 -5.92 16.60 1.28
N ALA A 148 -6.29 17.41 0.28
CA ALA A 148 -5.32 18.06 -0.61
C ALA A 148 -4.46 19.12 0.10
N SER A 149 -5.00 19.87 1.07
CA SER A 149 -4.20 20.81 1.86
C SER A 149 -3.25 20.09 2.82
N ASP A 150 -3.71 19.02 3.44
CA ASP A 150 -2.94 18.18 4.35
C ASP A 150 -1.79 17.50 3.62
N CYS A 151 -2.06 16.96 2.43
CA CYS A 151 -1.06 16.37 1.56
C CYS A 151 0.02 17.38 1.16
N ARG A 152 -0.34 18.66 0.91
CA ARG A 152 0.64 19.71 0.60
C ARG A 152 1.50 20.13 1.79
N THR A 153 1.06 19.89 3.02
CA THR A 153 1.66 20.46 4.23
C THR A 153 2.28 19.38 5.13
N GLY A 154 2.08 19.46 6.45
CA GLY A 154 2.76 18.61 7.44
C GLY A 154 2.25 17.17 7.47
N ASN A 155 1.07 16.90 6.90
CA ASN A 155 0.42 15.58 6.94
C ASN A 155 0.70 14.75 5.67
N PHE A 156 1.72 15.09 4.88
CA PHE A 156 2.03 14.42 3.62
C PHE A 156 2.14 12.89 3.76
N HIS A 157 2.87 12.39 4.75
CA HIS A 157 3.06 10.94 4.93
C HIS A 157 1.77 10.21 5.29
N THR A 158 0.90 10.83 6.09
CA THR A 158 -0.43 10.30 6.39
C THR A 158 -1.28 10.19 5.13
N ARG A 159 -1.32 11.24 4.31
CA ARG A 159 -2.10 11.24 3.05
C ARG A 159 -1.52 10.31 1.99
N LEU A 160 -0.19 10.22 1.93
CA LEU A 160 0.49 9.24 1.08
C LEU A 160 0.13 7.81 1.51
N TRP A 161 0.13 7.52 2.81
CA TRP A 161 -0.25 6.21 3.32
C TRP A 161 -1.69 5.85 2.98
N GLU A 162 -2.64 6.76 3.22
CA GLU A 162 -4.05 6.58 2.82
C GLU A 162 -4.20 6.29 1.33
N ALA A 163 -3.53 7.05 0.47
CA ALA A 163 -3.59 6.85 -0.98
C ALA A 163 -3.03 5.49 -1.42
N LEU A 164 -1.91 5.07 -0.84
CA LEU A 164 -1.27 3.80 -1.18
C LEU A 164 -2.03 2.60 -0.61
N LEU A 165 -2.62 2.74 0.58
CA LEU A 165 -3.54 1.75 1.14
C LEU A 165 -4.79 1.61 0.27
N PHE A 166 -5.42 2.73 -0.11
CA PHE A 166 -6.54 2.74 -1.04
C PHE A 166 -6.20 2.04 -2.36
N ALA A 167 -5.04 2.35 -2.96
CA ALA A 167 -4.56 1.71 -4.18
C ALA A 167 -4.44 0.19 -4.00
N SER A 168 -3.81 -0.24 -2.91
CA SER A 168 -3.62 -1.67 -2.57
C SER A 168 -4.96 -2.40 -2.42
N LEU A 169 -5.97 -1.75 -1.81
CA LEU A 169 -7.29 -2.34 -1.62
C LEU A 169 -8.05 -2.47 -2.96
N ARG A 170 -8.07 -1.41 -3.78
CA ARG A 170 -8.79 -1.40 -5.06
C ARG A 170 -8.11 -2.24 -6.15
N GLU A 171 -6.78 -2.31 -6.16
CA GLU A 171 -6.02 -3.14 -7.10
C GLU A 171 -6.42 -4.62 -6.99
N GLN A 172 -6.61 -5.12 -5.77
CA GLN A 172 -7.06 -6.48 -5.48
C GLN A 172 -8.54 -6.77 -5.79
N GLY A 173 -9.31 -5.77 -6.23
CA GLY A 173 -10.72 -5.96 -6.56
C GLY A 173 -11.72 -5.75 -5.41
N LEU A 174 -11.28 -5.20 -4.27
CA LEU A 174 -12.15 -4.99 -3.11
C LEU A 174 -13.12 -3.84 -3.38
N LEU A 175 -14.36 -3.98 -2.88
CA LEU A 175 -15.21 -2.81 -2.69
C LEU A 175 -14.60 -1.99 -1.57
N VAL A 176 -14.41 -0.70 -1.80
CA VAL A 176 -13.94 0.26 -0.78
C VAL A 176 -14.95 1.38 -0.69
N THR A 177 -15.43 1.72 0.50
CA THR A 177 -16.31 2.88 0.70
C THR A 177 -15.79 3.76 1.85
N GLN A 178 -16.26 5.00 1.85
CA GLN A 178 -15.93 6.03 2.84
C GLN A 178 -17.23 6.75 3.26
N ASP A 179 -18.25 5.95 3.56
CA ASP A 179 -19.59 6.42 3.86
C ASP A 179 -19.68 7.05 5.26
N HIS A 180 -18.68 6.77 6.11
CA HIS A 180 -18.53 7.29 7.46
C HIS A 180 -17.18 8.03 7.57
N PRO A 181 -17.07 9.05 8.44
CA PRO A 181 -15.83 9.80 8.62
C PRO A 181 -14.73 9.00 9.34
N SER A 182 -15.08 7.90 10.01
CA SER A 182 -14.14 6.97 10.61
C SER A 182 -14.80 5.61 10.85
N PRO A 183 -14.05 4.49 10.85
CA PRO A 183 -12.69 4.37 10.32
C PRO A 183 -12.54 4.77 8.85
N ASP A 184 -11.33 5.07 8.40
CA ASP A 184 -11.04 5.64 7.08
C ASP A 184 -11.65 4.87 5.89
N PHE A 185 -11.71 3.54 5.98
CA PHE A 185 -12.23 2.67 4.93
C PHE A 185 -13.14 1.57 5.47
N HIS A 186 -14.28 1.36 4.80
CA HIS A 186 -15.00 0.10 4.83
C HIS A 186 -14.64 -0.70 3.59
N VAL A 187 -14.32 -1.98 3.76
CA VAL A 187 -13.93 -2.85 2.66
C VAL A 187 -14.71 -4.14 2.64
N SER A 188 -15.01 -4.66 1.45
CA SER A 188 -15.55 -6.01 1.29
C SER A 188 -15.08 -6.71 0.03
N ASN A 189 -14.81 -8.01 0.17
CA ASN A 189 -14.40 -8.88 -0.92
C ASN A 189 -15.52 -9.88 -1.24
N ARG A 190 -15.87 -10.03 -2.52
CA ARG A 190 -16.88 -11.02 -2.97
C ARG A 190 -16.53 -12.44 -2.53
N LYS A 191 -15.24 -12.72 -2.34
CA LYS A 191 -14.70 -14.03 -1.95
C LYS A 191 -14.35 -14.12 -0.46
N GLY A 192 -14.45 -13.03 0.32
CA GLY A 192 -13.88 -13.00 1.66
C GLY A 192 -14.29 -11.81 2.51
N GLY A 193 -15.47 -11.84 3.10
CA GLY A 193 -15.86 -11.01 4.24
C GLY A 193 -15.84 -9.48 4.03
N GLU A 194 -15.90 -8.78 5.15
CA GLU A 194 -15.82 -7.32 5.25
C GLU A 194 -14.96 -6.91 6.46
N ALA A 195 -14.45 -5.68 6.44
CA ALA A 195 -13.79 -5.07 7.59
C ALA A 195 -13.85 -3.54 7.54
N TRP A 196 -13.69 -2.93 8.70
CA TRP A 196 -13.34 -1.52 8.85
C TRP A 196 -11.85 -1.37 9.08
N ILE A 197 -11.23 -0.40 8.40
CA ILE A 197 -9.78 -0.17 8.44
C ILE A 197 -9.53 1.30 8.76
N GLU A 198 -8.78 1.55 9.83
CA GLU A 198 -8.23 2.88 10.17
C GLU A 198 -6.78 2.97 9.70
N ALA A 199 -6.45 3.97 8.90
CA ALA A 199 -5.08 4.26 8.47
C ALA A 199 -4.37 5.15 9.51
N VAL A 200 -3.13 4.79 9.85
CA VAL A 200 -2.33 5.57 10.79
C VAL A 200 -0.85 5.55 10.42
N THR A 201 -0.15 6.61 10.79
CA THR A 201 1.30 6.69 10.69
C THR A 201 1.93 6.72 12.08
N ALA A 202 2.95 5.90 12.31
CA ALA A 202 3.83 6.06 13.47
C ALA A 202 4.76 7.24 13.20
N ASN A 203 4.62 8.31 13.98
CA ASN A 203 5.35 9.58 13.77
C ASN A 203 6.36 9.82 14.90
N PRO A 204 7.43 10.59 14.65
CA PRO A 204 8.42 10.90 15.67
C PRO A 204 7.78 11.68 16.83
N SER A 205 8.40 11.64 18.02
CA SER A 205 8.02 12.56 19.11
C SER A 205 8.43 14.00 18.81
N VAL A 206 9.52 14.18 18.07
CA VAL A 206 10.03 15.47 17.64
C VAL A 206 10.02 15.49 16.11
N PRO A 207 9.24 16.38 15.47
CA PRO A 207 9.21 16.48 14.01
C PRO A 207 10.61 16.66 13.41
N TYR A 208 10.89 15.98 12.29
CA TYR A 208 12.11 16.14 11.52
C TYR A 208 11.81 16.44 10.06
N ASP A 209 12.80 16.95 9.32
CA ASP A 209 12.64 17.23 7.90
C ASP A 209 12.73 15.94 7.08
N HIS A 210 11.58 15.37 6.74
CA HIS A 210 11.47 14.16 5.92
C HIS A 210 12.11 14.29 4.53
N ALA A 211 12.36 15.50 4.02
CA ALA A 211 12.95 15.68 2.70
C ALA A 211 14.48 15.52 2.67
N HIS A 212 15.16 15.88 3.76
CA HIS A 212 16.62 16.01 3.79
C HIS A 212 17.28 15.31 4.98
N ALA A 213 16.50 14.76 5.92
CA ALA A 213 17.06 14.03 7.05
C ALA A 213 17.91 12.84 6.57
N GLN A 214 19.11 12.73 7.14
CA GLN A 214 19.92 11.53 7.00
C GLN A 214 19.23 10.36 7.69
N GLU A 215 19.46 9.17 7.16
CA GLU A 215 18.87 7.97 7.73
C GLU A 215 19.40 7.71 9.13
N ALA A 216 18.49 7.31 10.02
CA ALA A 216 18.87 6.84 11.34
C ALA A 216 19.51 5.48 11.19
N GLU A 217 20.68 5.31 11.82
CA GLU A 217 21.29 3.99 11.93
C GLU A 217 20.37 3.08 12.75
N PRO A 218 20.00 1.90 12.21
CA PRO A 218 19.16 0.97 12.96
C PRO A 218 19.93 0.46 14.19
N PRO A 219 19.26 0.26 15.35
CA PRO A 219 19.94 -0.28 16.54
C PRO A 219 20.66 -1.60 16.21
N MET A 220 21.97 -1.68 16.47
CA MET A 220 22.76 -2.88 16.15
C MET A 220 22.41 -4.07 17.04
N ASP A 221 22.06 -3.77 18.29
CA ASP A 221 21.52 -4.73 19.23
C ASP A 221 20.13 -5.20 18.77
N ARG A 222 19.99 -6.51 18.60
CA ARG A 222 18.75 -7.13 18.12
C ARG A 222 17.59 -6.93 19.09
N ARG A 223 17.87 -6.94 20.40
CA ARG A 223 16.85 -6.78 21.44
C ARG A 223 16.29 -5.36 21.43
N GLU A 224 17.12 -4.33 21.36
CA GLU A 224 16.69 -2.94 21.17
C GLU A 224 15.95 -2.75 19.84
N ARG A 225 16.43 -3.38 18.76
CA ARG A 225 15.77 -3.30 17.45
C ARG A 225 14.34 -3.88 17.48
N MET A 226 14.10 -4.92 18.28
CA MET A 226 12.81 -5.61 18.35
C MET A 226 11.90 -5.15 19.50
N LEU A 227 12.45 -4.70 20.63
CA LEU A 227 11.67 -4.39 21.83
C LEU A 227 11.84 -2.94 22.31
N GLY A 228 12.79 -2.21 21.76
CA GLY A 228 13.17 -0.88 22.24
C GLY A 228 12.26 0.24 21.75
N SER A 229 12.87 1.37 21.43
CA SER A 229 12.18 2.63 21.12
C SER A 229 11.14 2.54 19.98
N ALA A 230 11.41 1.74 18.94
CA ALA A 230 10.47 1.52 17.84
C ALA A 230 9.23 0.74 18.29
N ALA A 231 9.38 -0.30 19.12
CA ALA A 231 8.26 -1.06 19.67
C ALA A 231 7.39 -0.17 20.58
N ALA A 232 8.03 0.63 21.43
CA ALA A 232 7.33 1.60 22.28
C ALA A 232 6.56 2.64 21.45
N ARG A 233 7.11 3.06 20.29
CA ARG A 233 6.41 3.95 19.36
C ARG A 233 5.18 3.30 18.74
N TYR A 234 5.30 2.08 18.22
CA TYR A 234 4.15 1.33 17.71
C TYR A 234 3.09 1.15 18.78
N ALA A 235 3.50 0.81 20.00
CA ALA A 235 2.60 0.64 21.13
C ALA A 235 1.76 1.90 21.40
N LYS A 236 2.43 3.06 21.46
CA LYS A 236 1.74 4.35 21.68
C LYS A 236 0.76 4.67 20.55
N THR A 237 1.16 4.47 19.29
CA THR A 237 0.32 4.76 18.13
C THR A 237 -0.91 3.86 18.09
N LEU A 238 -0.74 2.55 18.25
CA LEU A 238 -1.84 1.58 18.20
C LEU A 238 -2.81 1.78 19.37
N ARG A 239 -2.31 1.92 20.61
CA ARG A 239 -3.16 2.16 21.78
C ARG A 239 -3.97 3.45 21.62
N SER A 240 -3.32 4.55 21.21
CA SER A 240 -4.02 5.82 20.98
C SER A 240 -5.15 5.71 19.95
N LYS A 241 -5.03 4.84 18.93
CA LYS A 241 -6.09 4.63 17.95
C LYS A 241 -7.18 3.69 18.46
N MET A 242 -6.84 2.70 19.27
CA MET A 242 -7.84 1.84 19.93
C MET A 242 -8.67 2.62 20.95
N ASP A 243 -8.06 3.57 21.66
CA ASP A 243 -8.74 4.42 22.65
C ASP A 243 -9.85 5.30 22.04
N ASN A 244 -9.78 5.59 20.73
CA ASN A 244 -10.83 6.30 20.01
C ASN A 244 -12.14 5.48 19.89
N GLY A 245 -12.12 4.19 20.23
CA GLY A 245 -13.32 3.36 20.32
C GLY A 245 -13.98 3.06 18.99
N TYR A 246 -13.21 3.04 17.89
CA TYR A 246 -13.71 2.75 16.55
C TYR A 246 -14.49 1.43 16.47
N ALA A 247 -13.99 0.36 17.11
CA ALA A 247 -14.65 -0.95 17.15
C ALA A 247 -16.04 -0.93 17.81
N ARG A 248 -16.32 0.08 18.65
CA ARG A 248 -17.58 0.26 19.38
C ARG A 248 -18.55 1.21 18.67
N MET A 249 -18.19 1.76 17.50
CA MET A 249 -19.10 2.59 16.73
C MET A 249 -20.28 1.77 16.18
N PRO A 250 -21.50 2.36 16.04
CA PRO A 250 -22.69 1.61 15.61
C PRO A 250 -22.53 0.87 14.28
N HIS A 251 -21.78 1.43 13.32
CA HIS A 251 -21.53 0.83 12.01
C HIS A 251 -20.38 -0.20 11.97
N VAL A 252 -19.59 -0.28 13.03
CA VAL A 252 -18.42 -1.18 13.17
C VAL A 252 -18.70 -2.35 14.11
N THR A 253 -19.53 -2.15 15.13
CA THR A 253 -19.80 -3.15 16.17
C THR A 253 -20.24 -4.48 15.56
N GLY A 254 -19.61 -5.57 15.99
CA GLY A 254 -19.87 -6.92 15.48
C GLY A 254 -19.21 -7.25 14.14
N LYS A 255 -18.34 -6.36 13.62
CA LYS A 255 -17.57 -6.57 12.40
C LYS A 255 -16.06 -6.50 12.66
N PRO A 256 -15.22 -7.11 11.81
CA PRO A 256 -13.78 -6.97 11.94
C PRO A 256 -13.31 -5.52 11.84
N PHE A 257 -12.42 -5.13 12.74
CA PHE A 257 -11.76 -3.82 12.78
C PHE A 257 -10.24 -4.02 12.73
N ALA A 258 -9.57 -3.38 11.78
CA ALA A 258 -8.13 -3.42 11.64
C ALA A 258 -7.52 -2.02 11.65
N ILE A 259 -6.27 -1.93 12.10
CA ILE A 259 -5.46 -0.71 11.99
C ILE A 259 -4.38 -0.96 10.94
N ALA A 260 -4.34 -0.13 9.91
CA ALA A 260 -3.33 -0.13 8.88
C ALA A 260 -2.25 0.91 9.22
N ILE A 261 -1.05 0.44 9.54
CA ILE A 261 0.04 1.28 10.05
C ILE A 261 1.25 1.31 9.12
N ALA A 262 1.74 2.53 8.85
CA ALA A 262 3.03 2.77 8.20
C ALA A 262 3.96 3.56 9.14
N ASP A 263 5.26 3.33 9.06
CA ASP A 263 6.21 3.88 10.02
C ASP A 263 7.09 4.99 9.45
N PHE A 264 7.01 6.16 10.08
CA PHE A 264 7.82 7.34 9.78
C PHE A 264 8.45 7.91 11.06
N HIS A 265 8.62 7.10 12.12
CA HIS A 265 9.06 7.61 13.42
C HIS A 265 10.52 8.06 13.44
N ALA A 266 11.34 7.53 12.53
CA ALA A 266 12.71 7.94 12.31
C ALA A 266 13.06 7.86 10.81
N PRO A 267 14.02 8.67 10.31
CA PRO A 267 14.51 8.56 8.94
C PRO A 267 14.93 7.12 8.59
N GLY A 268 14.34 6.53 7.55
CA GLY A 268 14.63 5.16 7.11
C GLY A 268 14.03 4.03 7.96
N SER A 269 13.26 4.36 9.01
CA SER A 269 12.69 3.38 9.97
C SER A 269 11.90 2.24 9.34
N MET A 270 11.15 2.54 8.27
CA MET A 270 10.33 1.57 7.52
C MET A 270 11.10 0.31 7.06
N VAL A 271 12.43 0.40 6.90
CA VAL A 271 13.30 -0.69 6.41
C VAL A 271 13.73 -1.65 7.52
N TRP A 272 13.61 -1.25 8.79
CA TRP A 272 14.16 -2.03 9.92
C TRP A 272 13.23 -2.19 11.12
N SER A 273 12.20 -1.35 11.27
CA SER A 273 11.34 -1.34 12.47
C SER A 273 10.24 -2.42 12.46
N ARG A 274 10.03 -3.10 11.32
CA ARG A 274 9.03 -4.17 11.18
C ARG A 274 9.09 -5.21 12.30
N VAL A 275 10.30 -5.66 12.67
CA VAL A 275 10.48 -6.65 13.74
C VAL A 275 9.98 -6.14 15.10
N ALA A 276 10.05 -4.82 15.32
CA ALA A 276 9.58 -4.18 16.54
C ALA A 276 8.05 -4.22 16.67
N LEU A 277 7.36 -4.05 15.54
CA LEU A 277 5.91 -4.21 15.49
C LEU A 277 5.53 -5.65 15.86
N VAL A 278 6.18 -6.66 15.26
CA VAL A 278 5.91 -8.08 15.54
C VAL A 278 6.13 -8.41 17.02
N GLY A 279 7.28 -7.99 17.60
CA GLY A 279 7.58 -8.23 19.01
C GLY A 279 6.55 -7.60 19.95
N TYR A 280 6.09 -6.39 19.64
CA TYR A 280 5.04 -5.73 20.41
C TYR A 280 3.66 -6.42 20.28
N LEU A 281 3.25 -6.80 19.07
CA LEU A 281 1.93 -7.40 18.83
C LEU A 281 1.76 -8.75 19.51
N TYR A 282 2.77 -9.61 19.40
CA TYR A 282 2.69 -10.99 19.87
C TYR A 282 3.41 -11.26 21.19
N GLY A 283 4.22 -10.31 21.69
CA GLY A 283 4.86 -10.45 23.00
C GLY A 283 5.94 -11.52 23.02
N PHE A 284 6.77 -11.59 21.99
CA PHE A 284 7.94 -12.47 21.97
C PHE A 284 9.18 -11.77 21.41
N TYR A 285 10.35 -12.34 21.70
CA TYR A 285 11.64 -11.99 21.15
C TYR A 285 12.31 -13.23 20.57
N ALA A 286 12.79 -13.16 19.34
CA ALA A 286 13.51 -14.28 18.72
C ALA A 286 15.02 -14.09 18.91
N ARG A 287 15.64 -14.88 19.79
CA ARG A 287 17.10 -14.91 20.04
C ARG A 287 17.78 -15.91 19.10
N GLU A 288 18.93 -15.57 18.53
CA GLU A 288 19.74 -16.54 17.80
C GLU A 288 20.62 -17.32 18.78
N MET A 289 20.51 -18.64 18.75
CA MET A 289 21.29 -19.53 19.60
C MET A 289 21.96 -20.62 18.76
N GLU A 290 23.12 -21.07 19.20
CA GLU A 290 23.74 -22.28 18.65
C GLU A 290 23.24 -23.50 19.42
N VAL A 291 22.51 -24.37 18.73
CA VAL A 291 21.99 -25.63 19.27
C VAL A 291 22.55 -26.76 18.43
N GLN A 292 23.34 -27.63 19.06
CA GLN A 292 23.99 -28.79 18.40
C GLN A 292 24.81 -28.40 17.14
N GLY A 293 25.53 -27.28 17.20
CA GLY A 293 26.36 -26.78 16.08
C GLY A 293 25.57 -26.12 14.94
N LYS A 294 24.24 -25.96 15.08
CA LYS A 294 23.38 -25.24 14.14
C LYS A 294 22.84 -23.96 14.79
N ARG A 295 22.91 -22.84 14.08
CA ARG A 295 22.23 -21.60 14.50
C ARG A 295 20.73 -21.73 14.28
N VAL A 296 19.95 -21.47 15.32
CA VAL A 296 18.49 -21.52 15.32
C VAL A 296 17.91 -20.28 16.02
N ALA A 297 16.69 -19.90 15.67
CA ALA A 297 15.95 -18.88 16.40
C ALA A 297 15.12 -19.54 17.50
N VAL A 298 15.26 -19.06 18.74
CA VAL A 298 14.46 -19.49 19.90
C VAL A 298 13.58 -18.32 20.33
N ALA A 299 12.28 -18.55 20.47
CA ALA A 299 11.34 -17.54 20.95
C ALA A 299 11.36 -17.46 22.47
N GLU A 300 11.52 -16.25 22.99
CA GLU A 300 11.41 -15.89 24.41
C GLU A 300 10.16 -15.03 24.61
N GLU A 301 9.35 -15.33 25.61
CA GLU A 301 8.17 -14.53 25.93
C GLU A 301 8.56 -13.16 26.51
N VAL A 302 7.84 -12.13 26.10
CA VAL A 302 8.05 -10.74 26.52
C VAL A 302 6.72 -10.16 26.99
N TYR A 303 6.63 -9.91 28.29
CA TYR A 303 5.43 -9.34 28.91
C TYR A 303 5.43 -7.81 28.94
N THR A 304 6.61 -7.19 28.99
CA THR A 304 6.77 -5.72 29.02
C THR A 304 7.94 -5.30 28.16
N LEU A 305 7.77 -4.21 27.41
CA LEU A 305 8.86 -3.58 26.68
C LEU A 305 9.90 -3.00 27.66
N PRO A 306 11.21 -3.05 27.33
CA PRO A 306 12.24 -2.36 28.07
C PRO A 306 12.04 -0.84 28.07
N GLY A 307 12.49 -0.17 29.14
CA GLY A 307 12.38 1.27 29.33
C GLY A 307 11.22 1.73 30.21
N GLU A 308 11.07 3.05 30.35
CA GLU A 308 10.01 3.68 31.14
C GLU A 308 9.14 4.60 30.26
N PRO A 309 7.80 4.61 30.45
CA PRO A 309 7.04 3.73 31.35
C PRO A 309 7.05 2.27 30.88
N LYS A 310 6.85 1.32 31.79
CA LYS A 310 6.69 -0.10 31.46
C LYS A 310 5.43 -0.33 30.62
N ILE A 311 5.61 -0.48 29.31
CA ILE A 311 4.52 -0.74 28.36
C ILE A 311 4.30 -2.26 28.27
N PRO A 312 3.08 -2.78 28.48
CA PRO A 312 2.78 -4.19 28.25
C PRO A 312 2.94 -4.55 26.77
N ALA A 313 3.70 -5.62 26.49
CA ALA A 313 3.84 -6.23 25.17
C ALA A 313 2.78 -7.33 24.99
N GLY A 314 2.70 -7.90 23.78
CA GLY A 314 1.69 -8.89 23.43
C GLY A 314 0.29 -8.27 23.33
N LEU A 315 0.15 -7.19 22.57
CA LEU A 315 -1.13 -6.49 22.40
C LEU A 315 -2.30 -7.44 22.08
N PHE A 316 -2.08 -8.44 21.23
CA PHE A 316 -3.10 -9.41 20.85
C PHE A 316 -3.52 -10.38 21.96
N PHE A 317 -2.81 -10.38 23.09
CA PHE A 317 -3.08 -11.21 24.25
C PHE A 317 -3.54 -10.38 25.47
N THR A 318 -3.87 -9.09 25.28
CA THR A 318 -4.48 -8.25 26.33
C THR A 318 -6.00 -8.13 26.14
N PRO A 319 -6.78 -7.84 27.21
CA PRO A 319 -8.22 -7.63 27.09
C PRO A 319 -8.60 -6.50 26.12
N GLU A 320 -7.78 -5.44 26.03
CA GLU A 320 -8.02 -4.35 25.08
C GLU A 320 -7.77 -4.81 23.63
N GLY A 321 -6.80 -5.71 23.44
CA GLY A 321 -6.46 -6.29 22.14
C GLY A 321 -7.61 -7.02 21.46
N GLU A 322 -8.53 -7.62 22.22
CA GLU A 322 -9.65 -8.40 21.69
C GLU A 322 -10.57 -7.63 20.73
N GLU A 323 -10.59 -6.30 20.80
CA GLU A 323 -11.35 -5.44 19.89
C GLU A 323 -10.70 -5.25 18.51
N LEU A 324 -9.40 -5.54 18.40
CA LEU A 324 -8.61 -5.37 17.18
C LEU A 324 -8.46 -6.71 16.46
N SER A 325 -8.99 -6.81 15.25
CA SER A 325 -8.97 -8.04 14.45
C SER A 325 -7.60 -8.36 13.88
N ALA A 326 -6.87 -7.33 13.45
CA ALA A 326 -5.56 -7.45 12.82
C ALA A 326 -4.84 -6.10 12.76
N VAL A 327 -3.54 -6.14 12.52
CA VAL A 327 -2.75 -4.98 12.11
C VAL A 327 -2.24 -5.21 10.69
N ILE A 328 -2.53 -4.27 9.80
CA ILE A 328 -2.03 -4.25 8.42
C ILE A 328 -0.78 -3.37 8.41
N PHE A 329 0.30 -3.85 7.82
CA PHE A 329 1.58 -3.13 7.76
C PHE A 329 2.08 -3.06 6.32
N SER A 330 2.73 -1.95 5.99
CA SER A 330 3.57 -1.88 4.79
C SER A 330 4.77 -0.98 5.02
N GLN A 331 5.93 -1.48 4.61
CA GLN A 331 7.14 -0.68 4.46
C GLN A 331 7.18 0.13 3.15
N GLY A 332 6.20 -0.08 2.28
CA GLY A 332 6.14 0.49 0.94
C GLY A 332 5.60 1.92 0.88
N ALA A 333 5.21 2.54 1.99
CA ALA A 333 4.59 3.87 2.02
C ALA A 333 5.59 5.03 1.75
N THR A 334 6.37 4.93 0.68
CA THR A 334 7.48 5.83 0.36
C THR A 334 7.22 6.64 -0.89
N LEU A 335 7.80 7.84 -0.94
CA LEU A 335 7.83 8.67 -2.15
C LEU A 335 8.49 7.94 -3.33
N ALA A 336 9.44 7.04 -3.06
CA ALA A 336 10.12 6.29 -4.10
C ALA A 336 9.24 5.15 -4.68
N LYS A 337 8.44 4.46 -3.86
CA LYS A 337 7.47 3.48 -4.36
C LYS A 337 6.43 4.16 -5.27
N LEU A 338 5.92 5.31 -4.82
CA LEU A 338 4.98 6.13 -5.60
C LEU A 338 5.49 6.44 -7.02
N SER A 339 6.81 6.69 -7.16
CA SER A 339 7.44 6.90 -8.48
C SER A 339 7.80 5.61 -9.21
N ARG A 340 8.24 4.54 -8.52
CA ARG A 340 8.75 3.33 -9.16
C ARG A 340 7.65 2.39 -9.67
N VAL A 341 6.51 2.31 -8.99
CA VAL A 341 5.37 1.48 -9.46
C VAL A 341 4.93 1.90 -10.87
N PRO A 342 4.59 3.17 -11.16
CA PRO A 342 4.26 3.59 -12.53
C PRO A 342 5.44 3.55 -13.50
N LEU A 343 6.68 3.40 -13.02
CA LEU A 343 7.82 3.13 -13.88
C LEU A 343 7.84 1.66 -14.33
N SER A 344 7.49 0.73 -13.43
CA SER A 344 7.47 -0.70 -13.73
C SER A 344 6.46 -1.08 -14.83
N TYR A 345 5.48 -0.22 -15.12
CA TYR A 345 4.54 -0.33 -16.23
C TYR A 345 5.21 -0.35 -17.62
N GLY A 346 6.49 0.04 -17.69
CA GLY A 346 7.27 0.09 -18.91
C GLY A 346 7.41 1.49 -19.50
N GLY A 347 7.98 1.53 -20.70
CA GLY A 347 8.20 2.74 -21.48
C GLY A 347 9.49 3.51 -21.12
N PRO A 348 9.80 4.57 -21.88
CA PRO A 348 11.04 5.32 -21.72
C PRO A 348 11.06 6.10 -20.41
N SER A 349 12.20 6.06 -19.70
CA SER A 349 12.50 6.88 -18.53
C SER A 349 13.66 7.80 -18.86
N PRO A 350 13.40 8.98 -19.48
CA PRO A 350 14.49 9.86 -19.89
C PRO A 350 15.26 10.36 -18.66
N GLY A 351 16.57 10.13 -18.66
CA GLY A 351 17.50 10.69 -17.68
C GLY A 351 17.66 9.88 -16.39
N TYR A 352 16.70 9.04 -15.99
CA TYR A 352 16.75 8.35 -14.68
C TYR A 352 16.53 6.84 -14.76
N ARG A 353 17.29 6.13 -13.92
CA ARG A 353 17.13 4.70 -13.61
C ARG A 353 16.69 4.55 -12.15
N TYR A 354 15.82 3.58 -11.93
CA TYR A 354 15.30 3.24 -10.61
C TYR A 354 15.75 1.84 -10.27
N VAL A 355 16.60 1.71 -9.25
CA VAL A 355 17.06 0.42 -8.76
C VAL A 355 16.35 0.15 -7.45
N ARG A 356 15.61 -0.95 -7.37
CA ARG A 356 15.11 -1.46 -6.10
C ARG A 356 16.09 -2.49 -5.58
N PHE A 357 16.49 -2.32 -4.33
CA PHE A 357 17.41 -3.24 -3.66
C PHE A 357 16.94 -3.50 -2.24
N GLY A 358 17.31 -4.65 -1.69
CA GLY A 358 16.67 -5.15 -0.48
C GLY A 358 16.98 -6.59 -0.18
N GLU A 359 16.12 -7.17 0.66
CA GLU A 359 16.04 -8.59 0.92
C GLU A 359 14.61 -9.06 0.68
N PHE A 360 14.46 -10.15 -0.07
CA PHE A 360 13.25 -10.97 -0.05
C PHE A 360 13.24 -11.85 1.21
N SER A 361 12.05 -12.26 1.63
CA SER A 361 11.91 -13.29 2.67
C SER A 361 12.48 -14.61 2.18
N ASP A 362 13.18 -15.32 3.05
CA ASP A 362 13.60 -16.70 2.83
C ASP A 362 12.70 -17.63 3.66
N PHE A 363 11.86 -18.41 2.98
CA PHE A 363 10.95 -19.37 3.61
C PHE A 363 11.57 -20.77 3.75
N THR A 364 12.86 -20.93 3.44
CA THR A 364 13.58 -22.18 3.70
C THR A 364 13.59 -22.47 5.21
N PRO A 365 13.20 -23.67 5.68
CA PRO A 365 13.17 -23.98 7.10
C PRO A 365 14.51 -23.71 7.80
N GLY A 366 14.49 -22.85 8.81
CA GLY A 366 15.67 -22.43 9.57
C GLY A 366 16.48 -21.30 8.94
N ALA A 367 16.00 -20.67 7.85
CA ALA A 367 16.58 -19.44 7.35
C ALA A 367 16.46 -18.32 8.40
N LEU A 368 17.58 -17.65 8.68
CA LEU A 368 17.66 -16.56 9.65
C LEU A 368 17.89 -15.20 8.96
N ARG A 369 18.10 -15.19 7.65
CA ARG A 369 18.43 -14.01 6.85
C ARG A 369 17.58 -14.04 5.58
N GLY A 370 17.24 -12.87 5.05
CA GLY A 370 16.57 -12.76 3.77
C GLY A 370 17.52 -12.97 2.58
N ILE A 371 16.94 -13.11 1.39
CA ILE A 371 17.67 -13.27 0.12
C ILE A 371 17.91 -11.88 -0.46
N PRO A 372 19.15 -11.40 -0.56
CA PRO A 372 19.40 -10.05 -1.02
C PRO A 372 19.16 -9.91 -2.54
N PHE A 373 18.76 -8.72 -2.97
CA PHE A 373 18.55 -8.40 -4.39
C PHE A 373 18.87 -6.93 -4.71
N SER A 374 19.17 -6.66 -5.98
CA SER A 374 19.32 -5.32 -6.57
C SER A 374 18.90 -5.41 -8.04
N MET A 375 17.84 -4.70 -8.42
CA MET A 375 17.21 -4.84 -9.75
C MET A 375 16.75 -3.50 -10.30
N ASP A 376 16.95 -3.29 -11.60
CA ASP A 376 16.34 -2.16 -12.33
C ASP A 376 14.84 -2.43 -12.50
N VAL A 377 14.02 -1.50 -12.02
CA VAL A 377 12.56 -1.61 -11.96
C VAL A 377 11.93 -1.71 -13.36
N ASN A 378 12.63 -1.27 -14.40
CA ASN A 378 12.11 -1.26 -15.77
C ASN A 378 12.44 -2.51 -16.59
N THR A 379 13.07 -3.54 -16.02
CA THR A 379 13.40 -4.79 -16.74
C THR A 379 12.26 -5.81 -16.71
N GLU A 380 12.28 -6.73 -17.67
CA GLU A 380 11.35 -7.87 -17.69
C GLU A 380 11.57 -8.81 -16.50
N GLU A 381 12.82 -8.99 -16.05
CA GLU A 381 13.10 -9.83 -14.87
C GLU A 381 12.44 -9.27 -13.62
N TYR A 382 12.44 -7.94 -13.46
CA TYR A 382 11.78 -7.30 -12.32
C TYR A 382 10.26 -7.47 -12.37
N ARG A 383 9.65 -7.26 -13.55
CA ARG A 383 8.19 -7.46 -13.74
C ARG A 383 7.77 -8.91 -13.47
N ALA A 384 8.58 -9.88 -13.89
CA ALA A 384 8.31 -11.30 -13.69
C ALA A 384 8.24 -11.73 -12.21
N LEU A 385 8.71 -10.91 -11.27
CA LEU A 385 8.57 -11.17 -9.83
C LEU A 385 7.11 -11.13 -9.34
N TRP A 386 6.24 -10.44 -10.08
CA TRP A 386 4.94 -9.96 -9.57
C TRP A 386 3.72 -10.64 -10.22
N SER A 387 3.90 -11.81 -10.83
CA SER A 387 2.80 -12.58 -11.41
C SER A 387 1.62 -12.70 -10.41
N PRO A 388 0.37 -12.43 -10.84
CA PRO A 388 -0.10 -12.32 -12.23
C PRO A 388 0.02 -10.92 -12.86
N TYR A 389 0.59 -9.94 -12.15
CA TYR A 389 0.82 -8.60 -12.71
C TYR A 389 2.08 -8.58 -13.58
N ASP A 390 2.03 -7.79 -14.65
CA ASP A 390 3.19 -7.47 -15.50
C ASP A 390 3.90 -6.20 -15.02
N TYR A 391 3.75 -5.85 -13.74
CA TYR A 391 4.32 -4.67 -13.11
C TYR A 391 4.34 -4.86 -11.58
N GLU A 392 5.03 -3.98 -10.84
CA GLU A 392 5.03 -4.05 -9.37
C GLU A 392 3.68 -3.58 -8.79
N PRO A 393 2.91 -4.44 -8.11
CA PRO A 393 1.64 -4.08 -7.54
C PRO A 393 1.82 -3.22 -6.27
N TRP A 394 0.81 -2.42 -5.95
CA TRP A 394 0.74 -1.67 -4.69
C TRP A 394 0.74 -2.59 -3.47
N THR A 395 0.32 -3.85 -3.62
CA THR A 395 0.31 -4.88 -2.57
C THR A 395 1.66 -5.58 -2.32
N ALA A 396 2.70 -5.31 -3.11
CA ALA A 396 3.96 -6.05 -3.10
C ALA A 396 4.66 -6.24 -1.73
N GLU A 397 4.45 -5.32 -0.77
CA GLU A 397 4.99 -5.44 0.59
C GLU A 397 3.90 -5.32 1.67
N MET A 398 2.65 -5.62 1.33
CA MET A 398 1.55 -5.56 2.31
C MET A 398 1.53 -6.83 3.16
N GLU A 399 1.49 -6.63 4.47
CA GLU A 399 1.46 -7.71 5.46
C GLU A 399 0.27 -7.54 6.40
N VAL A 400 -0.29 -8.64 6.87
CA VAL A 400 -1.39 -8.66 7.84
C VAL A 400 -1.01 -9.55 9.00
N PHE A 401 -0.87 -8.95 10.18
CA PHE A 401 -0.67 -9.65 11.45
C PHE A 401 -2.02 -9.89 12.09
N HIS A 402 -2.45 -11.16 12.14
CA HIS A 402 -3.77 -11.54 12.65
C HIS A 402 -3.78 -11.67 14.16
N ASN A 403 -4.82 -11.15 14.80
CA ASN A 403 -5.04 -11.33 16.23
C ASN A 403 -5.78 -12.67 16.49
N PRO A 404 -5.17 -13.65 17.16
CA PRO A 404 -5.83 -14.92 17.50
C PRO A 404 -7.00 -14.78 18.48
N ASN A 405 -7.00 -13.72 19.31
CA ASN A 405 -8.02 -13.49 20.34
C ASN A 405 -9.03 -12.41 19.95
N ALA A 406 -9.10 -12.04 18.67
CA ALA A 406 -10.06 -11.06 18.20
C ALA A 406 -11.51 -11.55 18.39
N LYS A 407 -12.38 -10.69 18.96
CA LYS A 407 -13.83 -10.94 19.03
C LYS A 407 -14.46 -11.12 17.67
N CYS A 408 -13.99 -10.34 16.69
CA CYS A 408 -14.42 -10.40 15.29
C CYS A 408 -13.17 -10.64 14.43
N PRO A 409 -12.75 -11.90 14.18
CA PRO A 409 -11.50 -12.16 13.47
C PRO A 409 -11.55 -11.69 12.01
N LEU A 410 -10.42 -11.22 11.49
CA LEU A 410 -10.30 -10.83 10.09
C LEU A 410 -10.18 -12.08 9.22
N ASN A 411 -11.07 -12.25 8.23
CA ASN A 411 -10.94 -13.34 7.27
C ASN A 411 -9.72 -13.07 6.35
N PRO A 412 -8.70 -13.96 6.28
CA PRO A 412 -7.55 -13.77 5.39
C PRO A 412 -7.95 -13.57 3.92
N ALA A 413 -9.04 -14.20 3.46
CA ALA A 413 -9.54 -14.06 2.09
C ALA A 413 -10.02 -12.63 1.74
N LEU A 414 -10.15 -11.73 2.73
CA LEU A 414 -10.46 -10.32 2.47
C LEU A 414 -9.34 -9.63 1.68
N LEU A 415 -8.07 -9.88 2.04
CA LEU A 415 -6.88 -9.24 1.47
C LEU A 415 -5.96 -10.29 0.82
N PRO A 416 -6.41 -10.96 -0.25
CA PRO A 416 -5.80 -12.19 -0.75
C PRO A 416 -4.36 -12.04 -1.24
N GLU A 417 -3.90 -10.83 -1.59
CA GLU A 417 -2.55 -10.61 -2.09
C GLU A 417 -1.54 -10.21 -1.00
N ALA A 418 -1.98 -10.06 0.26
CA ALA A 418 -1.08 -9.77 1.37
C ALA A 418 -0.33 -11.01 1.86
N ALA A 419 0.81 -10.79 2.52
CA ALA A 419 1.42 -11.82 3.37
C ALA A 419 0.68 -11.88 4.72
N HIS A 420 0.06 -13.01 5.03
CA HIS A 420 -0.70 -13.20 6.26
C HIS A 420 0.11 -13.96 7.30
N TRP A 421 0.35 -13.31 8.44
CA TRP A 421 0.99 -13.89 9.61
C TRP A 421 -0.08 -14.38 10.58
N LEU A 422 -0.16 -15.70 10.75
CA LEU A 422 -1.19 -16.40 11.51
C LEU A 422 -0.53 -17.23 12.63
N PRO A 423 -0.86 -17.00 13.91
CA PRO A 423 -0.48 -17.94 14.97
C PRO A 423 -1.30 -19.23 14.85
N VAL A 424 -0.63 -20.34 14.54
CA VAL A 424 -1.21 -21.68 14.38
C VAL A 424 -0.42 -22.65 15.26
N ASP A 425 -1.09 -23.34 16.19
CA ASP A 425 -0.48 -24.34 17.07
C ASP A 425 0.76 -23.87 17.85
N GLY A 426 0.83 -22.58 18.20
CA GLY A 426 1.95 -21.97 18.92
C GLY A 426 3.10 -21.50 18.03
N GLU A 427 3.00 -21.66 16.70
CA GLU A 427 3.96 -21.17 15.72
C GLU A 427 3.35 -20.04 14.86
N MET A 428 4.19 -19.17 14.31
CA MET A 428 3.75 -18.16 13.34
C MET A 428 3.87 -18.71 11.92
N ASP A 429 2.74 -19.06 11.33
CA ASP A 429 2.60 -19.40 9.90
C ASP A 429 2.55 -18.12 9.06
N CYS A 430 3.25 -18.10 7.92
CA CYS A 430 3.22 -17.00 6.97
C CYS A 430 2.72 -17.49 5.61
N ARG A 431 1.52 -17.05 5.23
CA ARG A 431 0.90 -17.39 3.94
C ARG A 431 1.06 -16.23 2.99
N THR A 432 1.64 -16.48 1.82
CA THR A 432 1.92 -15.45 0.83
C THR A 432 1.21 -15.74 -0.48
N PHE A 433 0.81 -14.67 -1.17
CA PHE A 433 0.29 -14.75 -2.53
C PHE A 433 1.42 -14.73 -3.57
N PHE A 434 2.31 -13.75 -3.45
CA PHE A 434 3.49 -13.67 -4.29
C PHE A 434 4.52 -14.69 -3.86
N LYS A 435 5.16 -15.33 -4.84
CA LYS A 435 6.32 -16.21 -4.61
C LYS A 435 7.47 -15.45 -3.95
N ASN A 436 7.68 -14.20 -4.36
CA ASN A 436 8.69 -13.32 -3.79
C ASN A 436 7.98 -12.32 -2.87
N THR A 437 8.29 -12.34 -1.58
CA THR A 437 7.82 -11.31 -0.64
C THR A 437 8.99 -10.46 -0.19
N VAL A 438 8.79 -9.15 -0.15
CA VAL A 438 9.85 -8.22 0.23
C VAL A 438 9.91 -8.14 1.74
N LEU A 439 11.03 -8.59 2.32
CA LEU A 439 11.28 -8.47 3.76
C LEU A 439 11.68 -7.04 4.10
N ARG A 440 12.60 -6.46 3.33
CA ARG A 440 12.99 -5.06 3.40
C ARG A 440 13.52 -4.53 2.08
N SER A 441 13.25 -3.28 1.73
CA SER A 441 13.80 -2.71 0.50
C SER A 441 13.88 -1.20 0.49
N ARG A 442 14.72 -0.69 -0.40
CA ARG A 442 14.89 0.73 -0.72
C ARG A 442 14.89 0.90 -2.24
N THR A 443 14.76 2.15 -2.66
CA THR A 443 14.87 2.52 -4.07
C THR A 443 15.95 3.58 -4.21
N LEU A 444 16.94 3.28 -5.04
CA LEU A 444 17.91 4.23 -5.53
C LEU A 444 17.42 4.82 -6.84
N ILE A 445 17.35 6.14 -6.93
CA ILE A 445 17.06 6.86 -8.17
C ILE A 445 18.36 7.52 -8.61
N GLN A 446 18.85 7.13 -9.77
CA GLN A 446 20.16 7.53 -10.29
C GLN A 446 20.07 7.93 -11.76
N ASP A 447 21.15 8.49 -12.30
CA ASP A 447 21.23 8.78 -13.74
C ASP A 447 21.13 7.47 -14.55
N ALA A 448 20.39 7.51 -15.67
CA ALA A 448 20.16 6.33 -16.50
C ALA A 448 21.46 5.68 -17.03
N GLY A 449 22.54 6.45 -17.16
CA GLY A 449 23.86 5.97 -17.58
C GLY A 449 24.66 5.23 -16.50
N GLN A 450 24.29 5.36 -15.23
CA GLN A 450 24.99 4.66 -14.13
C GLN A 450 24.57 3.20 -14.08
N ALA A 451 25.55 2.29 -13.93
CA ALA A 451 25.30 0.86 -13.80
C ALA A 451 24.40 0.54 -12.59
N VAL A 452 23.64 -0.55 -12.68
CA VAL A 452 22.91 -1.07 -11.52
C VAL A 452 23.93 -1.51 -10.48
N PRO A 453 23.91 -0.95 -9.24
CA PRO A 453 24.85 -1.38 -8.22
C PRO A 453 24.59 -2.83 -7.81
N THR A 454 25.65 -3.52 -7.41
CA THR A 454 25.52 -4.90 -6.93
C THR A 454 24.95 -4.93 -5.51
N VAL A 455 24.52 -6.11 -5.06
CA VAL A 455 24.13 -6.33 -3.67
C VAL A 455 25.26 -5.98 -2.71
N ASP A 456 26.50 -6.34 -3.04
CA ASP A 456 27.67 -6.11 -2.20
C ASP A 456 27.97 -4.62 -2.02
N ASP A 457 27.64 -3.80 -3.03
CA ASP A 457 27.78 -2.34 -2.98
C ASP A 457 26.75 -1.66 -2.07
N LEU A 458 25.64 -2.35 -1.74
CA LEU A 458 24.44 -1.79 -1.11
C LEU A 458 24.07 -2.45 0.23
N MET A 459 25.01 -3.20 0.82
CA MET A 459 24.82 -4.06 1.99
C MET A 459 24.06 -3.42 3.16
N PHE A 460 23.10 -4.17 3.71
CA PHE A 460 22.49 -3.87 5.01
C PHE A 460 23.39 -4.37 6.15
N GLN A 461 23.60 -3.54 7.17
CA GLN A 461 24.42 -3.90 8.34
C GLN A 461 23.87 -5.14 9.07
N LYS A 462 24.77 -6.06 9.48
CA LYS A 462 24.45 -7.25 10.29
C LYS A 462 24.18 -6.85 11.75
N THR A 463 23.14 -7.38 12.38
CA THR A 463 22.89 -7.23 13.83
C THR A 463 23.82 -8.08 14.67
N SER A 464 24.02 -7.69 15.92
CA SER A 464 24.63 -8.49 16.98
C SER A 464 23.61 -8.74 18.10
N ASP A 465 23.76 -9.86 18.80
CA ASP A 465 23.09 -10.09 20.07
C ASP A 465 24.01 -9.58 21.19
N SER A 466 23.47 -8.91 22.21
CA SER A 466 24.23 -8.61 23.42
C SER A 466 24.64 -9.90 24.13
N GLU A 467 25.92 -10.03 24.50
CA GLU A 467 26.31 -10.93 25.58
C GLU A 467 25.80 -10.31 26.89
N ASP A 468 25.06 -11.10 27.68
CA ASP A 468 24.51 -10.69 28.98
C ASP A 468 25.58 -10.26 29.98
#